data_AF-A0AAE6NWE2-F1
#
_entry.id   AF-A0AAE6NWE2-F1
#
_cell.length_a   1.000
_cell.length_b   1.000
_cell.length_c   1.000
_cell.angle_alpha   90.00
_cell.angle_beta   90.00
_cell.angle_gamma   90.00
#
_symmetry.space_group_name_H-M   'P 1'
#
loop_
_entity.id
_entity.type
_entity.pdbx_description
1 polymer ?
#
loop_
_entity_poly.entity_id
_entity_poly.type
_entity_poly.pdbx_seq_one_letter_code
_entity_poly.pdbx_strand_id
1 'polypeptide(L)'
;MRVRLALLTGIGALALLSGCGATRDARPQPKPAQLGVAVLQSDAGAPDKKVLTKGRISTKSGEILILEPDGSVSGMALDSPEGRDAFAVTEADLMALNANLDLDLSGLPDMGPLRKREPTAQEKALAAFAARTRPLRLNLPASFQADPQDFQGAQIVSLAGSRKGTDSLVEVTANLRSGVDADTAFAYATCALASWADAKGAPYARHIRTLRDKRGGKMVVGSVFTLSERKPMGLTVMTTKQTLQECKARGIPAA
;
A
#
# COMPACT_ATOMS: atom_id res chain seq x y z
N MET A 1 -51.55 -44.64 -57.04
CA MET A 1 -51.60 -43.43 -57.89
C MET A 1 -50.37 -42.58 -57.59
N ARG A 2 -49.76 -42.03 -58.64
CA ARG A 2 -48.43 -41.37 -58.67
C ARG A 2 -48.51 -39.88 -58.26
N VAL A 3 -47.31 -39.29 -58.14
CA VAL A 3 -46.93 -37.86 -58.33
C VAL A 3 -46.91 -37.04 -57.02
N ARG A 4 -45.77 -36.67 -56.41
CA ARG A 4 -44.60 -35.80 -56.76
C ARG A 4 -44.88 -34.28 -56.65
N LEU A 5 -43.95 -33.60 -55.94
CA LEU A 5 -43.41 -32.23 -56.19
C LEU A 5 -44.40 -31.05 -56.11
N ALA A 6 -44.05 -29.79 -55.85
CA ALA A 6 -42.83 -29.08 -55.44
C ALA A 6 -43.25 -27.63 -55.13
N LEU A 7 -42.49 -26.99 -54.23
CA LEU A 7 -41.89 -25.65 -54.36
C LEU A 7 -42.67 -24.40 -54.86
N LEU A 8 -42.47 -23.35 -54.07
CA LEU A 8 -41.97 -21.99 -54.39
C LEU A 8 -42.94 -20.82 -54.69
N THR A 9 -42.58 -19.70 -54.03
CA THR A 9 -42.68 -18.27 -54.44
C THR A 9 -44.08 -17.64 -54.49
N GLY A 10 -44.33 -16.40 -54.03
CA GLY A 10 -43.50 -15.33 -53.50
C GLY A 10 -44.32 -14.02 -53.41
N ILE A 11 -43.79 -13.04 -52.67
CA ILE A 11 -43.91 -11.57 -52.84
C ILE A 11 -45.29 -10.89 -52.61
N GLY A 12 -45.39 -10.21 -51.45
CA GLY A 12 -45.60 -8.76 -51.33
C GLY A 12 -46.97 -8.12 -51.65
N ALA A 13 -47.57 -7.43 -50.66
CA ALA A 13 -47.94 -6.00 -50.73
C ALA A 13 -48.73 -5.52 -49.49
N LEU A 14 -48.16 -4.52 -48.82
CA LEU A 14 -48.73 -3.33 -48.17
C LEU A 14 -50.11 -3.31 -47.47
N ALA A 15 -50.03 -2.73 -46.26
CA ALA A 15 -50.82 -1.62 -45.73
C ALA A 15 -52.20 -1.88 -45.10
N LEU A 16 -52.24 -1.82 -43.76
CA LEU A 16 -53.27 -1.07 -43.05
C LEU A 16 -52.62 -0.22 -41.96
N LEU A 17 -52.71 1.10 -42.16
CA LEU A 17 -52.38 2.13 -41.20
C LEU A 17 -53.29 2.01 -39.97
N SER A 18 -52.71 1.88 -38.78
CA SER A 18 -53.37 2.29 -37.54
C SER A 18 -52.74 3.60 -37.09
N GLY A 19 -53.48 4.69 -37.37
CA GLY A 19 -53.10 6.04 -37.01
C GLY A 19 -53.11 6.26 -35.49
N CYS A 20 -52.13 7.04 -35.05
CA CYS A 20 -51.96 7.57 -33.71
C CYS A 20 -53.16 8.42 -33.25
N GLY A 21 -53.56 8.25 -31.99
CA GLY A 21 -54.60 9.05 -31.38
C GLY A 21 -54.56 9.04 -29.86
N ALA A 22 -53.38 9.24 -29.26
CA ALA A 22 -53.26 9.70 -27.87
C ALA A 22 -51.90 10.38 -27.72
N THR A 23 -51.93 11.70 -27.76
CA THR A 23 -50.82 12.59 -27.41
C THR A 23 -50.28 12.19 -26.03
N ARG A 24 -49.14 11.49 -26.00
CA ARG A 24 -48.35 11.40 -24.78
C ARG A 24 -47.83 12.81 -24.53
N ASP A 25 -48.37 13.47 -23.52
CA ASP A 25 -47.78 14.67 -22.95
C ASP A 25 -46.28 14.42 -22.75
N ALA A 26 -45.45 15.06 -23.58
CA ALA A 26 -43.99 15.04 -23.43
C ALA A 26 -43.58 15.97 -22.27
N ARG A 27 -44.28 15.86 -21.12
CA ARG A 27 -43.89 16.53 -19.90
C ARG A 27 -42.71 15.74 -19.30
N PRO A 28 -41.56 16.37 -19.05
CA PRO A 28 -40.45 15.71 -18.36
C PRO A 28 -40.97 15.09 -17.06
N GLN A 29 -40.56 13.84 -16.77
CA GLN A 29 -40.91 13.18 -15.52
C GLN A 29 -40.51 14.10 -14.34
N PRO A 30 -41.37 14.28 -13.35
CA PRO A 30 -41.04 15.11 -12.20
C PRO A 30 -39.79 14.55 -11.52
N LYS A 31 -38.83 15.44 -11.21
CA LYS A 31 -37.58 15.05 -10.57
C LYS A 31 -37.89 14.25 -9.30
N PRO A 32 -37.28 13.07 -9.10
CA PRO A 32 -37.54 12.25 -7.92
C PRO A 32 -37.16 13.04 -6.67
N ALA A 33 -37.96 12.95 -5.60
CA ALA A 33 -37.72 13.69 -4.37
C ALA A 33 -36.40 13.32 -3.68
N GLN A 34 -35.88 12.11 -3.95
CA GLN A 34 -34.62 11.60 -3.42
C GLN A 34 -33.88 10.77 -4.47
N LEU A 35 -32.55 10.81 -4.44
CA LEU A 35 -31.67 9.94 -5.21
C LEU A 35 -30.85 9.07 -4.26
N GLY A 36 -30.80 7.76 -4.50
CA GLY A 36 -29.93 6.85 -3.76
C GLY A 36 -28.52 6.88 -4.33
N VAL A 37 -27.51 6.99 -3.47
CA VAL A 37 -26.10 7.01 -3.87
C VAL A 37 -25.29 6.06 -3.00
N ALA A 38 -24.21 5.51 -3.56
CA ALA A 38 -23.21 4.78 -2.80
C ALA A 38 -22.00 5.72 -2.59
N VAL A 39 -21.62 5.92 -1.33
CA VAL A 39 -20.52 6.80 -0.93
C VAL A 39 -19.40 5.91 -0.41
N LEU A 40 -18.20 6.07 -0.97
CA LEU A 40 -16.99 5.42 -0.47
C LEU A 40 -16.41 6.28 0.66
N GLN A 41 -16.55 5.83 1.89
CA GLN A 41 -15.99 6.52 3.06
C GLN A 41 -14.79 5.73 3.60
N SER A 42 -13.80 6.45 4.12
CA SER A 42 -12.75 5.84 4.92
C SER A 42 -13.31 5.49 6.30
N ASP A 43 -13.12 4.25 6.74
CA ASP A 43 -13.50 3.83 8.09
C ASP A 43 -12.68 4.63 9.12
N ALA A 44 -13.34 5.22 10.11
CA ALA A 44 -12.72 6.02 11.17
C ALA A 44 -11.65 5.24 11.96
N GLY A 45 -11.67 3.90 11.92
CA GLY A 45 -10.64 3.03 12.51
C GLY A 45 -9.61 2.45 11.53
N ALA A 46 -9.80 2.62 10.21
CA ALA A 46 -8.94 2.02 9.19
C ALA A 46 -9.00 2.84 7.88
N PRO A 47 -8.16 3.89 7.72
CA PRO A 47 -8.21 4.80 6.57
C PRO A 47 -7.92 4.12 5.22
N ASP A 48 -7.18 2.99 5.24
CA ASP A 48 -6.88 2.18 4.07
C ASP A 48 -8.07 1.29 3.63
N LYS A 49 -9.11 1.18 4.48
CA LYS A 49 -10.32 0.41 4.23
C LYS A 49 -11.43 1.35 3.79
N LYS A 50 -11.69 1.37 2.48
CA LYS A 50 -12.85 2.08 1.93
C LYS A 50 -14.11 1.24 2.18
N VAL A 51 -15.08 1.79 2.88
CA VAL A 51 -16.39 1.17 3.13
C VAL A 51 -17.42 1.86 2.25
N LEU A 52 -18.20 1.05 1.52
CA LEU A 52 -19.32 1.53 0.72
C LEU A 52 -20.54 1.72 1.64
N THR A 53 -20.88 2.98 1.92
CA THR A 53 -22.07 3.36 2.68
C THR A 53 -23.16 3.84 1.72
N LYS A 54 -24.43 3.53 2.01
CA LYS A 54 -25.56 4.00 1.19
C LYS A 54 -26.07 5.33 1.72
N GLY A 55 -25.99 6.38 0.90
CA GLY A 55 -26.53 7.70 1.19
C GLY A 55 -27.80 7.99 0.39
N ARG A 56 -28.56 9.00 0.82
CA ARG A 56 -29.66 9.58 0.01
C ARG A 56 -29.41 11.06 -0.18
N ILE A 57 -29.72 11.56 -1.37
CA ILE A 57 -29.64 12.98 -1.70
C ILE A 57 -31.06 13.52 -1.82
N SER A 58 -31.38 14.53 -1.02
CA SER A 58 -32.62 15.29 -1.15
C SER A 58 -32.51 16.22 -2.35
N THR A 59 -33.32 15.98 -3.39
CA THR A 59 -33.28 16.83 -4.59
C THR A 59 -33.94 18.18 -4.38
N LYS A 60 -34.65 18.35 -3.25
CA LYS A 60 -35.33 19.60 -2.84
C LYS A 60 -34.44 20.51 -2.01
N SER A 61 -33.63 19.95 -1.10
CA SER A 61 -32.78 20.74 -0.19
C SER A 61 -31.30 20.78 -0.60
N GLY A 62 -30.86 19.92 -1.53
CA GLY A 62 -29.45 19.86 -1.91
C GLY A 62 -28.56 19.32 -0.78
N GLU A 63 -29.13 18.50 0.10
CA GLU A 63 -28.43 17.91 1.24
C GLU A 63 -28.23 16.41 1.04
N ILE A 64 -27.07 15.94 1.47
CA ILE A 64 -26.71 14.53 1.56
C ILE A 64 -27.06 14.07 2.97
N LEU A 65 -27.91 13.04 3.05
CA LEU A 65 -28.26 12.38 4.30
C LEU A 65 -27.56 11.02 4.32
N ILE A 66 -26.67 10.83 5.29
CA ILE A 66 -25.89 9.62 5.47
C ILE A 66 -26.46 8.87 6.68
N LEU A 67 -26.82 7.60 6.48
CA LEU A 67 -27.25 6.72 7.57
C LEU A 67 -26.00 6.05 8.14
N GLU A 68 -25.64 6.43 9.35
CA GLU A 68 -24.47 5.93 10.06
C GLU A 68 -24.72 4.50 10.59
N PRO A 69 -23.66 3.73 10.92
CA PRO A 69 -23.79 2.37 11.43
C PRO A 69 -24.56 2.26 12.75
N ASP A 70 -24.60 3.33 13.53
CA ASP A 70 -25.37 3.43 14.78
C ASP A 70 -26.85 3.79 14.56
N GLY A 71 -27.26 3.98 13.30
CA GLY A 71 -28.62 4.34 12.90
C GLY A 71 -28.92 5.84 12.94
N SER A 72 -27.95 6.69 13.29
CA SER A 72 -28.10 8.14 13.22
C SER A 72 -28.04 8.65 11.77
N VAL A 73 -28.63 9.82 11.52
CA VAL A 73 -28.61 10.47 10.20
C VAL A 73 -27.81 11.75 10.31
N SER A 74 -26.66 11.81 9.64
CA SER A 74 -25.84 13.01 9.50
C SER A 74 -26.17 13.72 8.19
N GLY A 75 -26.23 15.06 8.23
CA GLY A 75 -26.59 15.90 7.09
C GLY A 75 -25.41 16.75 6.64
N MET A 76 -25.18 16.82 5.33
CA MET A 76 -24.14 17.66 4.72
C MET A 76 -24.70 18.40 3.50
N ALA A 77 -24.50 19.71 3.42
CA ALA A 77 -24.93 20.50 2.27
C ALA A 77 -24.02 20.23 1.06
N LEU A 78 -24.60 19.91 -0.10
CA LEU A 78 -23.85 19.57 -1.32
C LEU A 78 -23.02 20.74 -1.86
N ASP A 79 -23.47 21.97 -1.62
CA ASP A 79 -22.78 23.20 -2.03
C ASP A 79 -21.69 23.66 -1.07
N SER A 80 -21.54 23.01 0.08
CA SER A 80 -20.43 23.33 0.99
C SER A 80 -19.10 22.89 0.38
N PRO A 81 -17.97 23.48 0.80
CA PRO A 81 -16.65 23.01 0.41
C PRO A 81 -16.48 21.50 0.62
N GLU A 82 -16.95 20.98 1.76
CA GLU A 82 -16.90 19.57 2.15
C GLU A 82 -17.83 18.70 1.27
N GLY A 83 -19.03 19.19 0.95
CA GLY A 83 -19.95 18.52 0.04
C GLY A 83 -19.42 18.42 -1.39
N ARG A 84 -18.69 19.45 -1.86
CA ARG A 84 -18.04 19.44 -3.18
C ARG A 84 -16.84 18.52 -3.23
N ASP A 85 -16.05 18.47 -2.15
CA ASP A 85 -14.89 17.59 -2.04
C ASP A 85 -15.30 16.11 -1.97
N ALA A 86 -16.42 15.79 -1.30
CA ALA A 86 -16.96 14.44 -1.21
C ALA A 86 -17.34 13.82 -2.57
N PHE A 87 -17.65 14.66 -3.56
CA PHE A 87 -18.00 14.26 -4.93
C PHE A 87 -17.01 14.76 -5.98
N ALA A 88 -15.85 15.29 -5.57
CA ALA A 88 -14.78 15.66 -6.48
C ALA A 88 -14.12 14.40 -7.04
N VAL A 89 -14.78 13.76 -8.02
CA VAL A 89 -14.26 12.59 -8.69
C VAL A 89 -13.27 13.06 -9.75
N THR A 90 -11.99 12.73 -9.58
CA THR A 90 -10.98 13.04 -10.60
C THR A 90 -11.06 12.04 -11.75
N GLU A 91 -10.57 12.43 -12.93
CA GLU A 91 -10.46 11.50 -14.06
C GLU A 91 -9.59 10.27 -13.71
N ALA A 92 -8.55 10.44 -12.89
CA ALA A 92 -7.74 9.34 -12.39
C ALA A 92 -8.55 8.38 -11.49
N ASP A 93 -9.44 8.90 -10.65
CA ASP A 93 -10.33 8.06 -9.82
C ASP A 93 -11.37 7.35 -10.68
N LEU A 94 -11.92 8.01 -11.71
CA LEU A 94 -12.82 7.40 -12.69
C LEU A 94 -12.13 6.33 -13.52
N MET A 95 -10.88 6.52 -13.93
CA MET A 95 -10.08 5.53 -14.65
C MET A 95 -9.76 4.31 -13.76
N ALA A 96 -9.47 4.53 -12.47
CA ALA A 96 -9.25 3.46 -11.51
C ALA A 96 -10.53 2.66 -11.21
N LEU A 97 -11.70 3.32 -11.20
CA LEU A 97 -13.00 2.64 -11.11
C LEU A 97 -13.37 1.92 -12.42
N ASN A 98 -13.15 2.55 -13.58
CA ASN A 98 -13.48 2.00 -14.89
C ASN A 98 -12.74 0.70 -15.19
N ALA A 99 -11.49 0.58 -14.71
CA ALA A 99 -10.71 -0.66 -14.78
C ALA A 99 -11.43 -1.89 -14.20
N ASN A 100 -12.46 -1.69 -13.37
CA ASN A 100 -13.29 -2.75 -12.79
C ASN A 100 -14.78 -2.70 -13.18
N LEU A 101 -15.25 -1.65 -13.87
CA LEU A 101 -16.69 -1.35 -13.99
C LEU A 101 -17.19 -1.10 -15.43
N ASP A 102 -16.33 -1.15 -16.46
CA ASP A 102 -16.69 -1.04 -17.88
C ASP A 102 -17.69 0.09 -18.19
N LEU A 103 -17.34 1.30 -17.72
CA LEU A 103 -18.12 2.52 -17.90
C LEU A 103 -17.77 3.16 -19.26
N ASP A 104 -18.79 3.44 -20.07
CA ASP A 104 -18.64 4.20 -21.31
C ASP A 104 -18.53 5.71 -21.01
N LEU A 105 -17.34 6.27 -21.25
CA LEU A 105 -16.99 7.66 -20.97
C LEU A 105 -16.89 8.51 -22.24
N SER A 106 -17.35 8.00 -23.39
CA SER A 106 -17.19 8.65 -24.72
C SER A 106 -17.99 9.97 -24.90
N GLY A 107 -18.86 10.32 -23.97
CA GLY A 107 -19.72 11.52 -24.02
C GLY A 107 -19.36 12.64 -23.04
N LEU A 108 -18.25 12.53 -22.30
CA LEU A 108 -17.84 13.59 -21.35
C LEU A 108 -17.20 14.78 -22.08
N PRO A 109 -17.56 16.03 -21.73
CA PRO A 109 -16.89 17.21 -22.25
C PRO A 109 -15.42 17.24 -21.81
N ASP A 110 -14.55 17.82 -22.63
CA ASP A 110 -13.13 18.02 -22.30
C ASP A 110 -13.02 18.86 -21.01
N MET A 111 -12.63 18.21 -19.92
CA MET A 111 -12.58 18.80 -18.56
C MET A 111 -11.37 19.73 -18.35
N GLY A 112 -10.61 20.01 -19.42
CA GLY A 112 -9.43 20.87 -19.36
C GLY A 112 -8.24 20.19 -18.65
N PRO A 113 -7.12 20.90 -18.48
CA PRO A 113 -5.90 20.30 -17.97
C PRO A 113 -6.06 19.85 -16.52
N LEU A 114 -5.78 18.57 -16.26
CA LEU A 114 -5.78 17.96 -14.94
C LEU A 114 -4.82 18.73 -14.01
N ARG A 115 -5.38 19.43 -13.02
CA ARG A 115 -4.58 19.97 -11.92
C ARG A 115 -3.99 18.79 -11.16
N LYS A 116 -2.67 18.80 -10.92
CA LYS A 116 -2.03 17.78 -10.08
C LYS A 116 -2.73 17.76 -8.73
N ARG A 117 -3.27 16.60 -8.34
CA ARG A 117 -3.87 16.37 -7.02
C ARG A 117 -2.88 16.80 -5.95
N GLU A 118 -3.35 17.56 -4.96
CA GLU A 118 -2.51 17.83 -3.80
C GLU A 118 -2.22 16.52 -3.05
N PRO A 119 -1.01 16.35 -2.48
CA PRO A 119 -0.70 15.15 -1.74
C PRO A 119 -1.62 15.01 -0.52
N THR A 120 -2.13 13.81 -0.30
CA THR A 120 -2.95 13.51 0.88
C THR A 120 -2.15 13.69 2.17
N ALA A 121 -2.83 13.83 3.31
CA ALA A 121 -2.16 13.89 4.61
C ALA A 121 -1.25 12.66 4.86
N GLN A 122 -1.70 11.47 4.40
CA GLN A 122 -0.92 10.23 4.48
C GLN A 122 0.33 10.29 3.60
N GLU A 123 0.24 10.79 2.37
CA GLU A 123 1.38 10.95 1.47
C GLU A 123 2.40 11.95 2.04
N LYS A 124 1.94 13.07 2.60
CA LYS A 124 2.78 14.05 3.30
C LYS A 124 3.49 13.42 4.50
N ALA A 125 2.77 12.61 5.30
CA ALA A 125 3.34 11.92 6.46
C ALA A 125 4.38 10.86 6.06
N LEU A 126 4.11 10.07 5.02
CA LEU A 126 5.04 9.07 4.48
C LEU A 126 6.30 9.74 3.91
N ALA A 127 6.15 10.85 3.18
CA ALA A 127 7.27 11.63 2.67
C ALA A 127 8.12 12.22 3.81
N ALA A 128 7.48 12.77 4.85
CA ALA A 128 8.17 13.28 6.03
C ALA A 128 8.92 12.17 6.79
N PHE A 129 8.34 10.97 6.87
CA PHE A 129 9.00 9.81 7.47
C PHE A 129 10.20 9.35 6.63
N ALA A 130 10.04 9.23 5.30
CA ALA A 130 11.12 8.85 4.40
C ALA A 130 12.29 9.85 4.43
N ALA A 131 12.00 11.14 4.60
CA ALA A 131 13.02 12.18 4.79
C ALA A 131 13.82 12.02 6.09
N ARG A 132 13.26 11.32 7.10
CA ARG A 132 13.92 11.02 8.37
C ARG A 132 14.68 9.70 8.36
N THR A 133 14.46 8.84 7.37
CA THR A 133 15.18 7.56 7.24
C THR A 133 16.66 7.81 7.02
N ARG A 134 17.50 7.20 7.87
CA ARG A 134 18.96 7.26 7.80
C ARG A 134 19.51 5.87 7.50
N PRO A 135 20.70 5.78 6.87
CA PRO A 135 21.41 4.51 6.80
C PRO A 135 21.78 4.05 8.21
N LEU A 136 21.72 2.74 8.46
CA LEU A 136 22.32 2.14 9.64
C LEU A 136 23.82 2.47 9.64
N ARG A 137 24.31 3.01 10.75
CA ARG A 137 25.73 3.23 11.00
C ARG A 137 26.17 2.39 12.18
N LEU A 138 27.38 1.87 12.13
CA LEU A 138 27.98 1.22 13.28
C LEU A 138 28.31 2.34 14.28
N ASN A 139 27.62 2.36 15.43
CA ASN A 139 27.72 3.40 16.45
C ASN A 139 29.05 3.32 17.23
N LEU A 140 30.16 3.46 16.52
CA LEU A 140 31.50 3.26 17.04
C LEU A 140 32.31 4.56 16.92
N PRO A 141 33.11 4.91 17.94
CA PRO A 141 33.93 6.12 17.92
C PRO A 141 34.92 6.09 16.75
N ALA A 142 35.35 7.26 16.28
CA ALA A 142 36.31 7.35 15.18
C ALA A 142 37.67 6.70 15.51
N SER A 143 38.04 6.66 16.79
CA SER A 143 39.24 6.02 17.31
C SER A 143 39.10 4.52 17.54
N PHE A 144 37.94 3.91 17.23
CA PHE A 144 37.73 2.48 17.43
C PHE A 144 38.70 1.66 16.59
N GLN A 145 39.37 0.70 17.23
CA GLN A 145 40.17 -0.32 16.58
C GLN A 145 39.69 -1.69 17.06
N ALA A 146 39.38 -2.57 16.10
CA ALA A 146 38.96 -3.92 16.36
C ALA A 146 40.14 -4.77 16.86
N ASP A 147 40.01 -5.40 18.04
CA ASP A 147 40.88 -6.50 18.46
C ASP A 147 40.33 -7.81 17.86
N PRO A 148 41.06 -8.50 16.96
CA PRO A 148 40.61 -9.75 16.38
C PRO A 148 40.20 -10.81 17.41
N GLN A 149 40.80 -10.80 18.61
CA GLN A 149 40.52 -11.77 19.64
C GLN A 149 39.20 -11.52 20.41
N ASP A 150 38.53 -10.40 20.14
CA ASP A 150 37.20 -10.09 20.68
C ASP A 150 36.09 -10.83 19.93
N PHE A 151 36.33 -11.22 18.68
CA PHE A 151 35.32 -11.83 17.80
C PHE A 151 35.53 -13.35 17.73
N GLN A 152 34.64 -14.12 18.35
CA GLN A 152 34.79 -15.57 18.53
C GLN A 152 33.89 -16.39 17.60
N GLY A 153 33.36 -15.77 16.54
CA GLY A 153 32.49 -16.39 15.54
C GLY A 153 31.04 -15.94 15.65
N ALA A 154 30.33 -16.03 14.52
CA ALA A 154 28.91 -15.72 14.42
C ALA A 154 28.16 -16.83 13.67
N GLN A 155 26.93 -17.08 14.10
CA GLN A 155 26.02 -18.02 13.48
C GLN A 155 24.76 -17.26 13.04
N ILE A 156 24.29 -17.55 11.83
CA ILE A 156 23.08 -16.94 11.27
C ILE A 156 22.04 -18.04 11.07
N VAL A 157 20.83 -17.81 11.57
CA VAL A 157 19.70 -18.73 11.44
C VAL A 157 18.50 -17.97 10.90
N SER A 158 17.87 -18.50 9.85
CA SER A 158 16.58 -18.00 9.37
C SER A 158 15.48 -18.43 10.34
N LEU A 159 14.66 -17.49 10.79
CA LEU A 159 13.57 -17.76 11.72
C LEU A 159 12.32 -18.23 10.94
N ALA A 160 11.75 -19.37 11.39
CA ALA A 160 10.50 -19.91 10.85
C ALA A 160 9.35 -18.92 11.15
N GLY A 161 8.63 -18.50 10.12
CA GLY A 161 7.64 -17.42 10.21
C GLY A 161 7.87 -16.28 9.21
N SER A 162 8.88 -16.39 8.35
CA SER A 162 8.97 -15.59 7.11
C SER A 162 7.68 -15.81 6.32
N ARG A 163 6.72 -14.89 6.43
CA ARG A 163 5.45 -14.94 5.68
C ARG A 163 5.80 -15.11 4.21
N LYS A 164 4.99 -15.87 3.47
CA LYS A 164 5.04 -15.89 2.00
C LYS A 164 5.11 -14.43 1.49
N GLY A 165 6.28 -13.99 1.05
CA GLY A 165 6.61 -12.59 0.82
C GLY A 165 8.10 -12.39 0.54
N THR A 166 8.48 -11.18 0.12
CA THR A 166 9.86 -10.80 -0.27
C THR A 166 10.79 -10.58 0.92
N ASP A 167 10.25 -10.50 2.14
CA ASP A 167 11.02 -10.16 3.34
C ASP A 167 11.19 -11.39 4.24
N SER A 168 12.43 -11.66 4.69
CA SER A 168 12.76 -12.81 5.54
C SER A 168 13.31 -12.37 6.90
N LEU A 169 13.02 -13.13 7.95
CA LEU A 169 13.52 -12.88 9.31
C LEU A 169 14.74 -13.76 9.59
N VAL A 170 15.80 -13.16 10.08
CA VAL A 170 17.06 -13.83 10.42
C VAL A 170 17.55 -13.40 11.80
N GLU A 171 18.09 -14.35 12.56
CA GLU A 171 18.79 -14.10 13.82
C GLU A 171 20.28 -14.36 13.61
N VAL A 172 21.09 -13.40 14.04
CA VAL A 172 22.54 -13.49 14.11
C VAL A 172 22.94 -13.64 15.57
N THR A 173 23.53 -14.77 15.90
CA THR A 173 24.13 -15.04 17.21
C THR A 173 25.63 -14.90 17.09
N ALA A 174 26.22 -13.88 17.71
CA ALA A 174 27.65 -13.66 17.71
C ALA A 174 28.25 -13.93 19.09
N ASN A 175 29.36 -14.67 19.12
CA ASN A 175 30.14 -14.95 20.31
C ASN A 175 31.29 -13.96 20.39
N LEU A 176 31.47 -13.34 21.55
CA LEU A 176 32.52 -12.36 21.80
C LEU A 176 33.25 -12.66 23.11
N ARG A 177 34.45 -12.09 23.22
CA ARG A 177 35.17 -12.03 24.49
C ARG A 177 34.31 -11.33 25.55
N SER A 178 34.41 -11.79 26.80
CA SER A 178 33.77 -11.09 27.92
C SER A 178 34.37 -9.70 28.08
N GLY A 179 33.52 -8.68 28.25
CA GLY A 179 33.93 -7.29 28.47
C GLY A 179 33.80 -6.39 27.24
N VAL A 180 33.53 -6.96 26.06
CA VAL A 180 33.21 -6.18 24.85
C VAL A 180 31.94 -5.35 25.08
N ASP A 181 31.91 -4.10 24.62
CA ASP A 181 30.76 -3.22 24.85
C ASP A 181 29.57 -3.53 23.91
N ALA A 182 28.45 -2.84 24.17
CA ALA A 182 27.20 -3.02 23.42
C ALA A 182 27.33 -2.73 21.93
N ASP A 183 27.98 -1.61 21.61
CA ASP A 183 28.05 -1.07 20.27
C ASP A 183 28.98 -1.92 19.42
N THR A 184 30.10 -2.39 20.01
CA THR A 184 31.01 -3.34 19.36
C THR A 184 30.34 -4.70 19.11
N ALA A 185 29.59 -5.23 20.09
CA ALA A 185 28.85 -6.48 19.91
C ALA A 185 27.79 -6.36 18.81
N PHE A 186 27.02 -5.27 18.80
CA PHE A 186 26.04 -5.00 17.74
C PHE A 186 26.70 -4.81 16.37
N ALA A 187 27.83 -4.11 16.32
CA ALA A 187 28.57 -3.90 15.08
C ALA A 187 29.07 -5.22 14.50
N TYR A 188 29.59 -6.12 15.33
CA TYR A 188 30.01 -7.45 14.88
C TYR A 188 28.84 -8.26 14.31
N ALA A 189 27.70 -8.32 15.02
CA ALA A 189 26.50 -9.01 14.53
C ALA A 189 26.00 -8.43 13.20
N THR A 190 26.09 -7.10 13.04
CA THR A 190 25.71 -6.39 11.81
C THR A 190 26.68 -6.72 10.67
N CYS A 191 27.99 -6.78 10.94
CA CYS A 191 29.00 -7.14 9.95
C CYS A 191 28.86 -8.59 9.48
N ALA A 192 28.64 -9.53 10.41
CA ALA A 192 28.35 -10.93 10.09
C ALA A 192 27.08 -11.07 9.23
N LEU A 193 26.02 -10.32 9.56
CA LEU A 193 24.82 -10.27 8.74
C LEU A 193 25.11 -9.77 7.33
N ALA A 194 25.87 -8.68 7.19
CA ALA A 194 26.11 -8.04 5.91
C ALA A 194 26.84 -8.99 4.94
N SER A 195 27.84 -9.75 5.40
CA SER A 195 28.51 -10.77 4.59
C SER A 195 27.55 -11.86 4.13
N TRP A 196 26.77 -12.41 5.07
CA TRP A 196 25.79 -13.44 4.77
C TRP A 196 24.69 -12.96 3.81
N ALA A 197 24.20 -11.72 4.01
CA ALA A 197 23.18 -11.10 3.17
C ALA A 197 23.71 -10.85 1.75
N ASP A 198 24.98 -10.47 1.60
CA ASP A 198 25.61 -10.29 0.29
C ASP A 198 25.66 -11.61 -0.48
N ALA A 199 26.04 -12.70 0.19
CA ALA A 199 26.03 -14.04 -0.39
C ALA A 199 24.63 -14.53 -0.78
N LYS A 200 23.58 -14.02 -0.12
CA LYS A 200 22.17 -14.31 -0.43
C LYS A 200 21.55 -13.34 -1.44
N GLY A 201 22.28 -12.31 -1.88
CA GLY A 201 21.75 -11.29 -2.78
C GLY A 201 20.70 -10.38 -2.14
N ALA A 202 20.69 -10.26 -0.81
CA ALA A 202 19.79 -9.36 -0.08
C ALA A 202 20.45 -7.98 0.11
N PRO A 203 19.99 -6.93 -0.60
CA PRO A 203 20.63 -5.61 -0.56
C PRO A 203 20.32 -4.79 0.69
N TYR A 204 19.22 -5.11 1.40
CA TYR A 204 18.78 -4.36 2.56
C TYR A 204 18.46 -5.26 3.76
N ALA A 205 18.71 -4.70 4.95
CA ALA A 205 18.21 -5.27 6.20
C ALA A 205 17.69 -4.18 7.13
N ARG A 206 16.71 -4.53 7.98
CA ARG A 206 16.22 -3.69 9.06
C ARG A 206 16.38 -4.41 10.39
N HIS A 207 17.05 -3.74 11.33
CA HIS A 207 17.22 -4.25 12.69
C HIS A 207 15.89 -4.28 13.44
N ILE A 208 15.63 -5.36 14.17
CA ILE A 208 14.41 -5.57 14.96
C ILE A 208 14.71 -5.55 16.46
N ARG A 209 15.71 -6.33 16.90
CA ARG A 209 16.11 -6.41 18.31
C ARG A 209 17.54 -6.88 18.46
N THR A 210 18.14 -6.55 19.60
CA THR A 210 19.40 -7.15 20.06
C THR A 210 19.28 -7.50 21.53
N LEU A 211 19.60 -8.75 21.87
CA LEU A 211 19.71 -9.26 23.23
C LEU A 211 21.16 -9.64 23.51
N ARG A 212 21.61 -9.42 24.74
CA ARG A 212 22.97 -9.79 25.18
C ARG A 212 22.86 -10.68 26.40
N ASP A 213 23.76 -11.66 26.45
CA ASP A 213 23.84 -12.63 27.52
C ASP A 213 25.31 -12.98 27.79
N LYS A 214 25.61 -13.51 28.98
CA LYS A 214 26.94 -14.00 29.35
C LYS A 214 26.86 -15.49 29.64
N ARG A 215 27.48 -16.31 28.78
CA ARG A 215 27.44 -17.77 28.86
C ARG A 215 28.85 -18.35 28.88
N GLY A 216 29.16 -19.16 29.89
CA GLY A 216 30.45 -19.86 29.97
C GLY A 216 31.68 -18.92 29.92
N GLY A 217 31.59 -17.74 30.55
CA GLY A 217 32.67 -16.74 30.52
C GLY A 217 32.81 -15.97 29.20
N LYS A 218 31.90 -16.17 28.24
CA LYS A 218 31.84 -15.45 26.96
C LYS A 218 30.63 -14.52 26.91
N MET A 219 30.73 -13.47 26.11
CA MET A 219 29.57 -12.65 25.75
C MET A 219 28.89 -13.24 24.52
N VAL A 220 27.57 -13.34 24.55
CA VAL A 220 26.76 -13.75 23.40
C VAL A 220 25.80 -12.63 23.08
N VAL A 221 25.73 -12.25 21.81
CA VAL A 221 24.76 -11.27 21.31
C VAL A 221 23.86 -11.91 20.25
N GLY A 222 22.55 -11.83 20.47
CA GLY A 222 21.53 -12.30 19.53
C GLY A 222 20.82 -11.09 18.92
N SER A 223 21.06 -10.84 17.63
CA SER A 223 20.45 -9.72 16.90
C SER A 223 19.55 -10.22 15.79
N VAL A 224 18.30 -9.73 15.74
CA VAL A 224 17.30 -10.12 14.74
C VAL A 224 17.13 -9.02 13.72
N PHE A 225 17.05 -9.41 12.45
CA PHE A 225 16.89 -8.51 11.32
C PHE A 225 15.81 -9.04 10.37
N THR A 226 15.16 -8.11 9.68
CA THR A 226 14.36 -8.39 8.49
C THR A 226 15.19 -8.07 7.26
N LEU A 227 15.33 -9.01 6.35
CA LEU A 227 15.98 -8.84 5.05
C LEU A 227 14.94 -8.52 3.99
N SER A 228 15.32 -7.71 3.01
CA SER A 228 14.42 -7.32 1.93
C SER A 228 15.17 -7.00 0.63
N GLU A 229 14.53 -7.28 -0.51
CA GLU A 229 15.04 -6.92 -1.84
C GLU A 229 14.89 -5.43 -2.15
N ARG A 230 13.84 -4.80 -1.61
CA ARG A 230 13.57 -3.37 -1.73
C ARG A 230 13.85 -2.68 -0.42
N LYS A 231 14.21 -1.39 -0.48
CA LYS A 231 14.49 -0.59 0.71
C LYS A 231 13.25 -0.59 1.61
N PRO A 232 13.32 -1.18 2.81
CA PRO A 232 12.17 -1.28 3.71
C PRO A 232 11.90 0.08 4.33
N MET A 233 10.65 0.29 4.77
CA MET A 233 10.33 1.45 5.60
C MET A 233 11.01 1.31 6.97
N GLY A 234 11.62 2.38 7.45
CA GLY A 234 12.22 2.41 8.79
C GLY A 234 13.02 3.69 9.00
N LEU A 235 13.26 4.06 10.26
CA LEU A 235 14.15 5.17 10.59
C LEU A 235 15.61 4.83 10.31
N THR A 236 15.96 3.56 10.42
CA THR A 236 17.32 3.07 10.24
C THR A 236 17.31 1.81 9.39
N VAL A 237 17.97 1.86 8.24
CA VAL A 237 18.02 0.75 7.28
C VAL A 237 19.47 0.45 6.93
N MET A 238 19.86 -0.82 7.05
CA MET A 238 21.15 -1.31 6.63
C MET A 238 21.17 -1.48 5.11
N THR A 239 22.22 -0.98 4.47
CA THR A 239 22.57 -1.32 3.09
C THR A 239 23.75 -2.29 3.13
N THR A 240 23.61 -3.47 2.52
CA THR A 240 24.59 -4.56 2.63
C THR A 240 25.99 -4.13 2.18
N LYS A 241 26.11 -3.53 0.98
CA LYS A 241 27.40 -3.10 0.43
C LYS A 241 28.09 -2.00 1.25
N GLN A 242 27.32 -0.99 1.68
CA GLN A 242 27.85 0.10 2.50
C GLN A 242 28.33 -0.40 3.86
N THR A 243 27.58 -1.32 4.46
CA THR A 243 27.91 -1.91 5.76
C THR A 243 29.19 -2.73 5.67
N LEU A 244 29.34 -3.57 4.64
CA LEU A 244 30.59 -4.31 4.39
C LEU A 244 31.80 -3.40 4.24
N GLN A 245 31.64 -2.27 3.54
CA GLN A 245 32.70 -1.27 3.41
C GLN A 245 33.06 -0.67 4.78
N GLU A 246 32.07 -0.34 5.61
CA GLU A 246 32.30 0.20 6.96
C GLU A 246 32.97 -0.84 7.87
N CYS A 247 32.53 -2.10 7.83
CA CYS A 247 33.14 -3.21 8.58
C CYS A 247 34.63 -3.37 8.23
N LYS A 248 34.95 -3.38 6.93
CA LYS A 248 36.33 -3.45 6.45
C LYS A 248 37.15 -2.25 6.91
N ALA A 249 36.60 -1.04 6.83
CA ALA A 249 37.28 0.18 7.26
C ALA A 249 37.59 0.19 8.77
N ARG A 250 36.72 -0.42 9.59
CA ARG A 250 36.88 -0.52 11.05
C ARG A 250 37.62 -1.77 11.53
N GLY A 251 38.04 -2.64 10.62
CA GLY A 251 38.71 -3.91 10.94
C GLY A 251 37.81 -4.95 11.60
N ILE A 252 36.49 -4.79 11.55
CA ILE A 252 35.55 -5.74 12.16
C ILE A 252 35.36 -6.91 11.19
N PRO A 253 35.61 -8.16 11.63
CA PRO A 253 35.43 -9.31 10.77
C PRO A 253 33.94 -9.45 10.39
N ALA A 254 33.68 -9.65 9.10
CA ALA A 254 32.33 -9.87 8.58
C ALA A 254 31.87 -11.34 8.68
N ALA A 255 32.47 -12.09 9.63
CA ALA A 255 32.45 -13.54 9.80
C ALA A 255 33.09 -14.34 8.64
#